data_AF-A0A3A8UUR9-F1
#
_entry.id   AF-A0A3A8UUR9-F1
#
_cell.length_a   1.000
_cell.length_b   1.000
_cell.length_c   1.000
_cell.angle_alpha   90.00
_cell.angle_beta   90.00
_cell.angle_gamma   90.00
#
_symmetry.space_group_name_H-M   'P 1'
#
loop_
_entity.id
_entity.type
_entity.pdbx_description
1 polymer ?
#
loop_
_entity_poly.entity_id
_entity_poly.type
_entity_poly.pdbx_seq_one_letter_code
_entity_poly.pdbx_strand_id
1 'polypeptide(L)'
;MRIQREKTEIVPGIMRIDMATQAIDMQQIDNRRFMFHPGTGVLVLGRQYAVTSMANSSHAQELADAGITKDYDGFVRGWIGTGGDYPYGVIHFAPSVDERNLSLFERAFDTLEMFAENGGLASTVIRGFGDRWEQPFCAILPGLKEPEKKPSVRGRLKQKPEGRKDRNKETEQQER
;
A
#
# COMPACT_ATOMS: atom_id res chain seq x y z
N MET A 1 21.67 -4.40 -17.45
CA MET A 1 20.89 -5.66 -17.39
C MET A 1 19.92 -5.51 -16.22
N ARG A 2 18.60 -5.41 -16.45
CA ARG A 2 17.63 -5.39 -15.34
C ARG A 2 17.47 -6.83 -14.87
N ILE A 3 17.91 -7.12 -13.65
CA ILE A 3 17.64 -8.41 -13.01
C ILE A 3 16.13 -8.49 -12.81
N GLN A 4 15.52 -9.58 -13.27
CA GLN A 4 14.10 -9.81 -13.05
C GLN A 4 13.91 -10.21 -11.57
N ARG A 5 13.27 -9.34 -10.79
CA ARG A 5 12.95 -9.61 -9.37
C ARG A 5 11.85 -10.67 -9.28
N GLU A 6 11.97 -11.59 -8.34
CA GLU A 6 10.94 -12.57 -8.02
C GLU A 6 9.74 -11.86 -7.37
N LYS A 7 8.52 -12.12 -7.85
CA LYS A 7 7.34 -11.52 -7.24
C LYS A 7 6.98 -12.28 -5.97
N THR A 8 6.97 -11.59 -4.84
CA THR A 8 6.60 -12.15 -3.54
C THR A 8 5.14 -11.84 -3.24
N GLU A 9 4.38 -12.88 -2.89
CA GLU A 9 2.98 -12.75 -2.44
C GLU A 9 2.92 -12.14 -1.03
N ILE A 10 2.04 -11.16 -0.83
CA ILE A 10 1.80 -10.56 0.48
C ILE A 10 0.97 -11.51 1.35
N VAL A 11 1.57 -12.01 2.43
CA VAL A 11 0.90 -12.87 3.42
C VAL A 11 0.68 -12.15 4.76
N PRO A 12 -0.31 -12.55 5.58
CA PRO A 12 -0.63 -11.86 6.84
C PRO A 12 0.45 -11.91 7.93
N GLY A 13 1.30 -12.94 7.91
CA GLY A 13 2.39 -13.11 8.88
C GLY A 13 3.56 -12.15 8.65
N ILE A 14 4.50 -12.07 9.59
CA ILE A 14 5.72 -11.26 9.40
C ILE A 14 6.45 -11.70 8.14
N MET A 15 6.88 -10.72 7.35
CA MET A 15 7.66 -10.95 6.15
C MET A 15 8.98 -10.21 6.23
N ARG A 16 10.07 -10.87 5.84
CA ARG A 16 11.37 -10.26 5.58
C ARG A 16 11.68 -10.45 4.10
N ILE A 17 11.82 -9.35 3.39
CA ILE A 17 11.91 -9.30 1.94
C ILE A 17 13.22 -8.61 1.57
N ASP A 18 13.98 -9.22 0.68
CA ASP A 18 15.17 -8.62 0.09
C ASP A 18 14.79 -7.92 -1.21
N MET A 19 14.73 -6.60 -1.21
CA MET A 19 14.25 -5.81 -2.35
C MET A 19 15.21 -5.80 -3.55
N ALA A 20 16.43 -6.32 -3.39
CA ALA A 20 17.36 -6.51 -4.50
C ALA A 20 16.95 -7.70 -5.38
N THR A 21 16.36 -8.73 -4.78
CA THR A 21 16.00 -10.00 -5.44
C THR A 21 14.49 -10.20 -5.58
N GLN A 22 13.70 -9.56 -4.72
CA GLN A 22 12.26 -9.70 -4.63
C GLN A 22 11.53 -8.39 -4.91
N ALA A 23 10.32 -8.50 -5.45
CA ALA A 23 9.41 -7.38 -5.68
C ALA A 23 8.05 -7.69 -5.06
N ILE A 24 7.41 -6.65 -4.54
CA ILE A 24 6.04 -6.72 -4.01
C ILE A 24 5.14 -5.77 -4.77
N ASP A 25 3.83 -5.91 -4.52
CA ASP A 25 2.83 -4.93 -4.91
C ASP A 25 2.21 -4.33 -3.66
N MET A 26 2.56 -3.09 -3.33
CA MET A 26 2.07 -2.42 -2.12
C MET A 26 0.55 -2.22 -2.12
N GLN A 27 -0.11 -2.27 -3.28
CA GLN A 27 -1.57 -2.20 -3.38
C GLN A 27 -2.25 -3.45 -2.79
N GLN A 28 -1.48 -4.52 -2.53
CA GLN A 28 -1.94 -5.74 -1.85
C GLN A 28 -1.73 -5.68 -0.33
N ILE A 29 -1.09 -4.64 0.20
CA ILE A 29 -0.91 -4.45 1.64
C ILE A 29 -2.13 -3.73 2.21
N ASP A 30 -2.80 -4.32 3.20
CA ASP A 30 -3.99 -3.74 3.82
C ASP A 30 -3.65 -2.78 4.96
N ASN A 31 -2.99 -3.25 6.03
CA ASN A 31 -2.60 -2.39 7.17
C ASN A 31 -1.50 -3.06 8.00
N ARG A 32 -0.25 -2.63 7.76
CA ARG A 32 0.94 -3.25 8.35
C ARG A 32 1.93 -2.18 8.78
N ARG A 33 2.77 -2.52 9.75
CA ARG A 33 4.02 -1.78 9.93
C ARG A 33 4.99 -2.12 8.82
N PHE A 34 5.76 -1.14 8.40
CA PHE A 34 6.96 -1.38 7.60
C PHE A 34 8.19 -0.95 8.38
N MET A 35 9.28 -1.68 8.15
CA MET A 35 10.63 -1.29 8.53
C MET A 35 11.52 -1.57 7.33
N PHE A 36 12.03 -0.53 6.68
CA PHE A 36 12.95 -0.67 5.54
C PHE A 36 14.33 -0.15 5.91
N HIS A 37 15.37 -0.89 5.52
CA HIS A 37 16.76 -0.47 5.69
C HIS A 37 17.37 -0.17 4.31
N PRO A 38 17.41 1.10 3.86
CA PRO A 38 17.90 1.48 2.53
C PRO A 38 19.29 0.93 2.20
N GLY A 39 20.21 0.98 3.16
CA GLY A 39 21.58 0.49 2.95
C GLY A 39 21.73 -1.02 2.72
N THR A 40 20.73 -1.84 3.09
CA THR A 40 20.76 -3.31 2.86
C THR A 40 19.70 -3.79 1.89
N GLY A 41 18.73 -2.94 1.55
CA GLY A 41 17.58 -3.34 0.74
C GLY A 41 16.58 -4.25 1.46
N VAL A 42 16.72 -4.48 2.77
CA VAL A 42 15.80 -5.35 3.52
C VAL A 42 14.55 -4.57 3.93
N LEU A 43 13.39 -5.07 3.49
CA LEU A 43 12.07 -4.65 3.95
C LEU A 43 11.50 -5.69 4.91
N VAL A 44 11.09 -5.26 6.09
CA VAL A 44 10.26 -6.05 6.99
C VAL A 44 8.84 -5.50 6.96
N LEU A 45 7.87 -6.36 6.71
CA LEU A 45 6.46 -6.07 6.93
C LEU A 45 6.02 -6.74 8.23
N GLY A 46 5.58 -5.94 9.20
CA GLY A 46 4.99 -6.40 10.45
C GLY A 46 3.70 -7.17 10.23
N ARG A 47 3.08 -7.79 11.23
CA ARG A 47 1.86 -8.60 11.03
C ARG A 47 0.71 -7.76 10.48
N GLN A 48 -0.17 -8.38 9.70
CA GLN A 48 -1.43 -7.75 9.30
C GLN A 48 -2.32 -7.57 10.53
N TYR A 49 -2.65 -6.32 10.86
CA TYR A 49 -3.50 -6.01 12.00
C TYR A 49 -4.97 -6.14 11.60
N ALA A 50 -5.65 -7.18 12.10
CA ALA A 50 -7.10 -7.21 12.11
C ALA A 50 -7.64 -6.20 13.12
N VAL A 51 -8.79 -5.58 12.83
CA VAL A 51 -9.46 -4.55 13.64
C VAL A 51 -9.67 -4.94 15.12
N THR A 52 -9.63 -6.25 15.43
CA THR A 52 -9.82 -6.82 16.78
C THR A 52 -8.53 -7.28 17.47
N SER A 53 -7.37 -7.18 16.82
CA SER A 53 -6.11 -7.71 17.34
C SER A 53 -5.36 -6.66 18.16
N MET A 54 -5.55 -6.67 19.48
CA MET A 54 -4.67 -6.00 20.45
C MET A 54 -3.31 -6.70 20.60
N ALA A 55 -2.73 -7.21 19.52
CA ALA A 55 -1.37 -7.71 19.55
C ALA A 55 -0.44 -6.51 19.77
N ASN A 56 -0.05 -6.31 21.04
CA ASN A 56 0.92 -5.32 21.53
C ASN A 56 2.33 -5.60 20.99
N SER A 57 2.47 -5.75 19.68
CA SER A 57 3.75 -5.84 19.01
C SER A 57 4.29 -4.43 18.77
N SER A 58 5.59 -4.23 18.94
CA SER A 58 6.31 -3.00 18.63
C SER A 58 7.16 -3.22 17.38
N HIS A 59 7.63 -2.14 16.74
CA HIS A 59 8.59 -2.25 15.63
C HIS A 59 9.81 -3.12 16.00
N ALA A 60 10.30 -3.02 17.24
CA ALA A 60 11.44 -3.81 17.71
C ALA A 60 11.11 -5.31 17.81
N GLN A 61 9.94 -5.67 18.31
CA GLN A 61 9.51 -7.08 18.38
C GLN A 61 9.36 -7.67 16.98
N GLU A 62 8.77 -6.92 16.03
CA GLU A 62 8.59 -7.42 14.66
C GLU A 62 9.92 -7.55 13.90
N LEU A 63 10.91 -6.70 14.19
CA LEU A 63 12.27 -6.87 13.68
C LEU A 63 12.93 -8.14 14.26
N ALA A 64 12.82 -8.36 15.57
CA ALA A 64 13.37 -9.56 16.21
C ALA A 64 12.73 -10.84 15.67
N ASP A 65 11.40 -10.86 15.54
CA ASP A 65 10.64 -11.98 14.96
C ASP A 65 11.00 -12.22 13.48
N ALA A 66 11.43 -11.19 12.76
CA ALA A 66 11.97 -11.27 11.39
C ALA A 66 13.45 -11.71 11.34
N GLY A 67 14.06 -12.02 12.48
CA GLY A 67 15.46 -12.42 12.60
C GLY A 67 16.45 -11.27 12.47
N ILE A 68 16.02 -10.02 12.67
CA ILE A 68 16.89 -8.84 12.75
C ILE A 68 17.25 -8.63 14.22
N THR A 69 18.52 -8.86 14.57
CA THR A 69 19.00 -8.80 15.96
C THR A 69 19.92 -7.62 16.25
N LYS A 70 20.29 -6.83 15.24
CA LYS A 70 21.18 -5.68 15.32
C LYS A 70 20.83 -4.62 14.26
N ASP A 71 21.51 -3.47 14.33
CA ASP A 71 21.43 -2.38 13.35
C ASP A 71 20.01 -1.77 13.19
N TYR A 72 19.24 -1.78 14.29
CA TYR A 72 17.86 -1.27 14.33
C TYR A 72 17.73 0.19 13.87
N ASP A 73 18.72 1.04 14.18
CA ASP A 73 18.72 2.46 13.83
C ASP A 73 18.89 2.71 12.32
N GLY A 74 19.28 1.69 11.56
CA GLY A 74 19.34 1.75 10.11
C GLY A 74 17.96 1.70 9.44
N PHE A 75 16.93 1.26 10.17
CA PHE A 75 15.58 1.11 9.62
C PHE A 75 14.76 2.41 9.70
N VAL A 76 14.26 2.82 8.55
CA VAL A 76 13.12 3.75 8.44
C VAL A 76 11.84 2.97 8.66
N ARG A 77 10.91 3.53 9.44
CA ARG A 77 9.76 2.78 9.95
C ARG A 77 8.47 3.59 9.89
N GLY A 78 7.37 2.87 9.83
CA GLY A 78 6.05 3.48 9.74
C GLY A 78 4.94 2.48 9.51
N TRP A 79 3.82 2.98 9.01
CA TRP A 79 2.64 2.21 8.61
C TRP A 79 2.44 2.30 7.11
N ILE A 80 1.98 1.21 6.52
CA ILE A 80 1.62 1.11 5.11
C ILE A 80 0.33 0.31 4.98
N GLY A 81 -0.52 0.72 4.04
CA GLY A 81 -1.79 0.08 3.84
C GLY A 81 -2.62 0.67 2.72
N THR A 82 -3.57 -0.10 2.20
CA THR A 82 -4.49 0.27 1.12
C THR A 82 -5.89 -0.18 1.49
N GLY A 83 -6.81 0.78 1.63
CA GLY A 83 -8.17 0.51 2.08
C GLY A 83 -8.79 1.71 2.81
N GLY A 84 -10.07 1.59 3.16
CA GLY A 84 -10.81 2.65 3.87
C GLY A 84 -10.72 4.00 3.16
N ASP A 85 -10.26 5.02 3.89
CA ASP A 85 -10.08 6.39 3.40
C ASP A 85 -8.88 6.55 2.45
N TYR A 86 -8.04 5.51 2.30
CA TYR A 86 -6.85 5.49 1.45
C TYR A 86 -6.98 4.45 0.32
N PRO A 87 -7.87 4.68 -0.67
CA PRO A 87 -8.15 3.71 -1.74
C PRO A 87 -6.97 3.45 -2.70
N TYR A 88 -5.94 4.30 -2.67
CA TYR A 88 -4.69 4.17 -3.47
C TYR A 88 -3.45 3.99 -2.58
N GLY A 89 -3.68 3.70 -1.31
CA GLY A 89 -2.64 3.47 -0.33
C GLY A 89 -2.24 4.69 0.48
N VAL A 90 -1.63 4.42 1.62
CA VAL A 90 -0.95 5.37 2.50
C VAL A 90 0.41 4.83 2.91
N ILE A 91 1.40 5.71 2.99
CA ILE A 91 2.70 5.47 3.64
C ILE A 91 2.83 6.52 4.74
N HIS A 92 2.86 6.10 5.99
CA HIS A 92 2.90 6.98 7.15
C HIS A 92 4.16 6.72 7.95
N PHE A 93 5.11 7.66 7.93
CA PHE A 93 6.33 7.56 8.74
C PHE A 93 6.02 7.74 10.22
N ALA A 94 6.50 6.82 11.06
CA ALA A 94 6.28 6.84 12.51
C ALA A 94 7.56 6.41 13.24
N PRO A 95 8.40 7.35 13.72
CA PRO A 95 8.13 8.79 13.84
C PRO A 95 8.12 9.54 12.50
N SER A 96 7.50 10.73 12.49
CA SER A 96 7.58 11.66 11.36
C SER A 96 9.03 12.04 11.06
N VAL A 97 9.32 12.26 9.79
CA VAL A 97 10.64 12.60 9.26
C VAL A 97 10.69 14.09 8.95
N ASP A 98 11.46 14.83 9.75
CA ASP A 98 11.71 16.27 9.56
C ASP A 98 12.82 16.47 8.53
N GLU A 99 12.60 17.38 7.57
CA GLU A 99 13.57 17.76 6.53
C GLU A 99 14.89 18.32 7.08
N ARG A 100 14.90 18.81 8.32
CA ARG A 100 16.10 19.30 9.01
C ARG A 100 17.02 18.16 9.43
N ASN A 101 16.51 16.94 9.56
CA ASN A 101 17.32 15.74 9.82
C ASN A 101 17.70 15.10 8.48
N LEU A 102 18.68 15.69 7.80
CA LEU A 102 19.10 15.29 6.45
C LEU A 102 19.35 13.78 6.30
N SER A 103 20.05 13.16 7.26
CA SER A 103 20.35 11.73 7.19
C SER A 103 19.12 10.82 7.30
N LEU A 104 18.13 11.19 8.11
CA LEU A 104 16.86 10.45 8.16
C LEU A 104 16.01 10.75 6.93
N PHE A 105 16.01 11.99 6.48
CA PHE A 105 15.25 12.45 5.31
C PHE A 105 15.69 11.73 4.03
N GLU A 106 16.99 11.64 3.76
CA GLU A 106 17.54 10.90 2.61
C GLU A 106 17.14 9.42 2.66
N ARG A 107 17.31 8.75 3.81
CA ARG A 107 16.90 7.35 3.97
C ARG A 107 15.40 7.15 3.78
N ALA A 108 14.58 8.10 4.25
CA ALA A 108 13.15 8.06 4.05
C ALA A 108 12.77 8.31 2.58
N PHE A 109 13.51 9.16 1.87
CA PHE A 109 13.37 9.34 0.43
C PHE A 109 13.70 8.05 -0.33
N ASP A 110 14.80 7.35 0.00
CA ASP A 110 15.12 6.04 -0.59
C ASP A 110 14.01 5.01 -0.32
N THR A 111 13.39 5.09 0.87
CA THR A 111 12.24 4.24 1.23
C THR A 111 11.04 4.51 0.32
N LEU A 112 10.80 5.78 0.00
CA LEU A 112 9.77 6.18 -0.94
C LEU A 112 10.09 5.68 -2.36
N GLU A 113 11.32 5.82 -2.83
CA GLU A 113 11.71 5.26 -4.14
C GLU A 113 11.47 3.75 -4.21
N MET A 114 11.82 3.02 -3.14
CA MET A 114 11.54 1.58 -3.06
C MET A 114 10.03 1.29 -3.18
N PHE A 115 9.15 2.02 -2.48
CA PHE A 115 7.71 1.81 -2.61
C PHE A 115 7.16 2.23 -3.99
N ALA A 116 7.69 3.29 -4.59
CA ALA A 116 7.35 3.69 -5.96
C ALA A 116 7.64 2.57 -6.97
N GLU A 117 8.78 1.89 -6.84
CA GLU A 117 9.11 0.73 -7.68
C GLU A 117 8.26 -0.51 -7.41
N ASN A 118 7.56 -0.56 -6.27
CA ASN A 118 6.81 -1.71 -5.78
C ASN A 118 5.31 -1.42 -5.66
N GLY A 119 4.76 -0.68 -6.63
CA GLY A 119 3.32 -0.45 -6.76
C GLY A 119 2.81 0.86 -6.14
N GLY A 120 3.71 1.77 -5.76
CA GLY A 120 3.35 3.13 -5.35
C GLY A 120 2.69 3.90 -6.49
N LEU A 121 1.50 4.43 -6.24
CA LEU A 121 0.75 5.20 -7.22
C LEU A 121 0.89 6.69 -6.92
N ALA A 122 0.74 7.53 -7.95
CA ALA A 122 0.80 8.98 -7.82
C ALA A 122 -0.12 9.53 -6.72
N SER A 123 -1.29 8.90 -6.55
CA SER A 123 -2.32 9.26 -5.58
C SER A 123 -2.17 8.61 -4.19
N THR A 124 -1.13 7.80 -3.96
CA THR A 124 -0.83 7.28 -2.61
C THR A 124 -0.57 8.45 -1.66
N VAL A 125 -1.12 8.43 -0.45
CA VAL A 125 -0.93 9.50 0.53
C VAL A 125 0.35 9.25 1.32
N ILE A 126 1.22 10.27 1.40
CA ILE A 126 2.43 10.24 2.22
C ILE A 126 2.19 11.09 3.46
N ARG A 127 2.38 10.50 4.64
CA ARG A 127 2.18 11.17 5.93
C ARG A 127 3.45 11.25 6.76
N GLY A 128 3.67 12.40 7.37
CA GLY A 128 4.81 12.63 8.27
C GLY A 128 6.16 12.65 7.55
N PHE A 129 6.21 13.18 6.32
CA PHE A 129 7.46 13.34 5.56
C PHE A 129 7.66 14.81 5.17
N GLY A 130 8.76 15.41 5.62
CA GLY A 130 9.09 16.81 5.39
C GLY A 130 8.27 17.76 6.25
N ASP A 131 7.89 18.89 5.67
CA ASP A 131 7.17 19.98 6.34
C ASP A 131 5.63 19.84 6.30
N ARG A 132 5.12 18.86 5.53
CA ARG A 132 3.68 18.62 5.35
C ARG A 132 3.21 17.39 6.10
N TRP A 133 2.04 17.53 6.73
CA TRP A 133 1.41 16.40 7.41
C TRP A 133 0.96 15.31 6.44
N GLU A 134 0.25 15.69 5.36
CA GLU A 134 -0.15 14.78 4.28
C GLU A 134 0.15 15.44 2.92
N GLN A 135 0.59 14.64 1.97
CA GLN A 135 0.78 15.05 0.57
C GLN A 135 0.66 13.85 -0.37
N PRO A 136 0.23 14.03 -1.63
CA PRO A 136 0.21 12.93 -2.59
C PRO A 136 1.65 12.53 -2.96
N PHE A 137 1.84 11.25 -3.27
CA PHE A 137 3.15 10.70 -3.58
C PHE A 137 3.81 11.44 -4.76
N CYS A 138 3.02 11.80 -5.77
CA CYS A 138 3.53 12.54 -6.93
C CYS A 138 4.06 13.95 -6.63
N ALA A 139 3.73 14.53 -5.47
CA ALA A 139 4.31 15.82 -5.05
C ALA A 139 5.77 15.68 -4.61
N ILE A 140 6.20 14.48 -4.21
CA ILE A 140 7.57 14.18 -3.81
C ILE A 140 8.34 13.54 -4.98
N LEU A 141 7.74 12.52 -5.60
CA LEU A 141 8.32 11.80 -6.74
C LEU A 141 7.44 12.02 -7.98
N PRO A 142 7.79 12.95 -8.88
CA PRO A 142 7.03 13.16 -10.11
C PRO A 142 7.17 11.96 -11.06
N GLY A 143 6.16 11.74 -11.91
CA GLY A 143 6.18 10.68 -12.93
C GLY A 143 5.71 9.29 -12.48
N LEU A 144 5.17 9.17 -11.25
CA LEU A 144 4.53 7.94 -10.78
C LEU A 144 3.30 7.56 -11.60
N LYS A 145 2.99 6.25 -11.62
CA LYS A 145 1.81 5.72 -12.32
C LYS A 145 0.53 6.27 -11.65
N GLU A 146 -0.35 6.86 -12.47
CA GLU A 146 -1.70 7.22 -12.02
C GLU A 146 -2.55 5.97 -11.79
N PRO A 147 -3.45 5.98 -10.79
CA PRO A 147 -4.38 4.87 -10.61
C PRO A 147 -5.24 4.68 -11.85
N GLU A 148 -5.43 3.43 -12.25
CA GLU A 148 -6.36 3.11 -13.33
C GLU A 148 -7.77 3.54 -12.91
N LYS A 149 -8.43 4.35 -13.76
CA LYS A 149 -9.79 4.82 -13.51
C LYS A 149 -10.72 3.61 -13.42
N LYS A 150 -11.07 3.16 -12.21
CA LYS A 150 -12.17 2.23 -12.02
C LYS A 150 -13.43 2.89 -12.58
N PRO A 151 -14.19 2.25 -13.49
CA PRO A 151 -15.41 2.84 -14.00
C PRO A 151 -16.33 3.12 -12.82
N SER A 152 -16.69 4.39 -12.68
CA SER A 152 -17.68 4.88 -11.73
C SER A 152 -18.92 3.97 -11.76
N VAL A 153 -19.55 3.76 -10.61
CA VAL A 153 -20.87 3.10 -10.51
C VAL A 153 -21.86 3.70 -11.52
N ARG A 154 -21.78 5.02 -11.76
CA ARG A 154 -22.57 5.74 -12.76
C ARG A 154 -22.23 5.37 -14.21
N GLY A 155 -20.98 5.00 -14.49
CA GLY A 155 -20.53 4.49 -15.79
C GLY A 155 -20.99 3.05 -16.06
N ARG A 156 -21.06 2.21 -15.02
CA ARG A 156 -21.63 0.85 -15.12
C ARG A 156 -23.14 0.87 -15.32
N LEU A 157 -23.85 1.77 -14.63
CA LEU A 157 -25.30 1.94 -14.79
C LEU A 157 -25.73 2.45 -16.18
N LYS A 158 -24.80 3.05 -16.95
CA LYS A 158 -25.04 3.46 -18.34
C LYS A 158 -24.88 2.33 -19.36
N GLN A 159 -24.27 1.20 -18.98
CA GLN A 159 -24.26 0.00 -19.80
C GLN A 159 -25.57 -0.76 -19.57
N LYS A 160 -26.61 -0.41 -20.33
CA LYS A 160 -27.83 -1.23 -20.38
C LYS A 160 -27.48 -2.61 -20.94
N PRO A 161 -27.94 -3.72 -20.35
CA PRO A 161 -27.96 -4.99 -21.07
C PRO A 161 -29.01 -4.86 -22.19
N GLU A 162 -28.57 -4.92 -23.45
CA GLU A 162 -29.47 -5.14 -24.57
C GLU A 162 -30.08 -6.54 -24.43
N GLY A 163 -31.39 -6.60 -24.18
CA GLY A 163 -32.12 -7.87 -24.23
C GLY A 163 -33.12 -8.11 -23.09
N ARG A 164 -34.11 -7.22 -22.93
CA ARG A 164 -35.44 -7.67 -22.47
C ARG A 164 -36.43 -7.34 -23.56
N LYS A 165 -36.80 -8.36 -24.34
CA LYS A 165 -37.96 -8.30 -25.23
C LYS A 165 -39.21 -8.17 -24.36
N ASP A 166 -39.92 -7.08 -24.54
CA ASP A 166 -41.27 -6.87 -24.03
C ASP A 166 -42.18 -8.04 -24.46
N ARG A 167 -42.78 -8.73 -23.49
CA ARG A 167 -43.89 -9.64 -23.74
C ARG A 167 -45.17 -8.92 -23.36
N ASN A 168 -45.88 -8.43 -24.37
CA ASN A 168 -47.23 -7.92 -24.26
C ASN A 168 -48.24 -9.08 -24.16
N LYS A 169 -49.23 -8.87 -23.28
CA LYS A 169 -50.64 -9.34 -23.26
C LYS A 169 -50.95 -10.81 -23.52
N GLU A 170 -51.72 -11.40 -22.59
CA GLU A 170 -53.12 -11.76 -22.87
C GLU A 170 -53.94 -11.87 -21.58
N THR A 171 -55.20 -11.47 -21.70
CA THR A 171 -56.20 -11.32 -20.66
C THR A 171 -57.24 -12.39 -20.95
N GLU A 172 -57.46 -13.35 -20.05
CA GLU A 172 -58.65 -14.20 -20.12
C GLU A 172 -59.31 -14.32 -18.75
N GLN A 173 -60.57 -13.91 -18.78
CA GLN A 173 -61.58 -14.05 -17.74
C GLN A 173 -61.91 -15.51 -17.51
N GLN A 174 -62.25 -15.88 -16.27
CA GLN A 174 -63.20 -16.97 -16.05
C GLN A 174 -64.03 -16.70 -14.79
N GLU A 175 -65.28 -16.28 -15.03
CA GLU A 175 -66.40 -16.53 -14.14
C GLU A 175 -66.82 -18.00 -14.29
N ARG A 176 -66.90 -18.72 -13.17
CA ARG A 176 -68.11 -19.42 -12.69
C ARG A 176 -67.88 -20.05 -11.32
#